data_AF-A0A1I4DAD1-F1
#
_entry.id   AF-A0A1I4DAD1-F1
#
_cell.length_a   1.000
_cell.length_b   1.000
_cell.length_c   1.000
_cell.angle_alpha   90.00
_cell.angle_beta   90.00
_cell.angle_gamma   90.00
#
_symmetry.space_group_name_H-M   'P 1'
#
loop_
_entity.id
_entity.type
_entity.pdbx_description
1 polymer ?
#
loop_
_entity_poly.entity_id
_entity_poly.type
_entity_poly.pdbx_seq_one_letter_code
_entity_poly.pdbx_strand_id
1 'polypeptide(L)' 'MHILTIERRALAPEAMLGKTSIADQFGPTFFKTNFWFMLCTTFAFQPWHSAVEFKRYLVRFAHMVSGFDRHSR' A
#
# COMPACT_ATOMS: atom_id res chain seq x y z
N MET A 1 9.36 7.84 -7.36
CA MET A 1 9.89 6.45 -7.42
C MET A 1 9.46 5.60 -6.20
N HIS A 2 8.18 5.66 -5.78
CA HIS A 2 7.60 4.77 -4.75
C HIS A 2 6.33 4.06 -5.25
N ILE A 3 5.56 4.74 -6.10
CA ILE A 3 4.35 4.20 -6.75
C ILE A 3 4.64 2.93 -7.56
N LEU A 4 5.73 2.88 -8.34
CA LEU A 4 6.08 1.69 -9.12
C LEU A 4 6.40 0.47 -8.23
N THR A 5 6.95 0.69 -7.03
CA THR A 5 7.21 -0.38 -6.06
C THR A 5 5.90 -0.93 -5.50
N ILE A 6 4.92 -0.06 -5.27
CA ILE A 6 3.57 -0.43 -4.83
C ILE A 6 2.86 -1.23 -5.91
N GLU A 7 2.92 -0.78 -7.17
CA GLU A 7 2.30 -1.48 -8.31
C GLU A 7 2.89 -2.88 -8.49
N ARG A 8 4.21 -3.03 -8.45
CA ARG A 8 4.86 -4.35 -8.57
C ARG A 8 4.50 -5.30 -7.42
N ARG A 9 4.36 -4.78 -6.20
CA ARG A 9 4.00 -5.60 -5.02
C ARG A 9 2.49 -5.89 -4.96
N ALA A 10 1.65 -5.00 -5.46
CA ALA A 10 0.20 -5.18 -5.59
C ALA A 10 -0.16 -6.24 -6.66
N LEU A 11 0.72 -6.47 -7.64
CA LEU A 11 0.53 -7.50 -8.67
C LEU A 11 1.11 -8.88 -8.30
N ALA A 12 1.93 -8.98 -7.24
CA ALA A 12 2.52 -10.25 -6.81
C ALA A 12 1.44 -11.21 -6.27
N PRO A 13 1.47 -12.53 -6.56
CA PRO A 13 0.51 -13.50 -6.02
C PRO A 13 0.39 -13.43 -4.50
N GLU A 14 -0.84 -13.52 -3.94
CA GLU A 14 -1.03 -13.49 -2.47
C GLU A 14 -0.22 -14.58 -1.76
N ALA A 15 -0.03 -15.74 -2.39
CA ALA A 15 0.80 -16.84 -1.90
C ALA A 15 2.25 -16.42 -1.60
N MET A 16 2.79 -15.41 -2.31
CA MET A 16 4.14 -14.89 -2.07
C MET A 16 4.23 -13.97 -0.85
N LEU A 17 3.11 -13.44 -0.37
CA LEU A 17 3.05 -12.60 0.83
C LEU A 17 2.94 -13.44 2.12
N GLY A 18 2.41 -14.66 2.04
CA GLY A 18 2.36 -15.59 3.17
C GLY A 18 1.81 -14.96 4.46
N LYS A 19 2.51 -15.19 5.59
CA LYS A 19 2.21 -14.60 6.91
C LYS A 19 3.08 -13.38 7.22
N THR A 20 3.45 -12.59 6.21
CA THR A 20 4.28 -11.39 6.41
C THR A 20 3.47 -10.16 6.78
N SER A 21 4.13 -9.21 7.44
CA SER A 21 3.60 -7.89 7.78
C SER A 21 3.86 -6.87 6.69
N ILE A 22 3.19 -5.72 6.75
CA ILE A 22 3.44 -4.59 5.84
C ILE A 22 4.90 -4.13 5.94
N ALA A 23 5.46 -4.09 7.14
CA ALA A 23 6.87 -3.71 7.37
C ALA A 23 7.88 -4.67 6.73
N ASP A 24 7.52 -5.95 6.56
CA ASP A 24 8.38 -6.92 5.87
C ASP A 24 8.40 -6.69 4.35
N GLN A 25 7.36 -6.06 3.80
CA GLN A 25 7.20 -5.88 2.35
C GLN A 25 7.63 -4.48 1.86
N PHE A 26 7.63 -3.49 2.74
CA PHE A 26 7.92 -2.10 2.41
C PHE A 26 9.05 -1.51 3.26
N GLY A 27 9.95 -0.78 2.61
CA GLY A 27 11.06 -0.10 3.31
C GLY A 27 10.59 1.13 4.12
N PRO A 28 11.45 1.66 5.02
CA PRO A 28 11.11 2.74 5.96
C PRO A 28 10.65 4.05 5.29
N THR A 29 11.05 4.28 4.04
CA THR A 29 10.64 5.46 3.26
C THR A 29 9.17 5.41 2.85
N PHE A 30 8.58 4.22 2.68
CA PHE A 30 7.16 4.05 2.35
C PHE A 30 6.25 4.62 3.45
N PHE A 31 6.60 4.36 4.71
CA PHE A 31 5.84 4.80 5.88
C PHE A 31 5.90 6.32 6.13
N LYS A 32 6.67 7.05 5.32
CA LYS A 32 6.75 8.52 5.33
C LYS A 32 6.01 9.18 4.17
N THR A 33 5.35 8.38 3.32
CA THR A 33 4.60 8.90 2.17
C THR A 33 3.23 9.41 2.59
N ASN A 34 2.74 10.47 1.94
CA ASN A 34 1.35 10.94 2.09
C ASN A 34 0.34 9.81 1.79
N PHE A 35 0.72 8.91 0.88
CA PHE A 35 -0.05 7.73 0.54
C PHE A 35 -0.26 6.78 1.74
N TRP A 36 0.83 6.43 2.44
CA TRP A 36 0.73 5.62 3.66
C TRP A 36 -0.10 6.32 4.73
N PHE A 37 0.14 7.62 4.96
CA PHE A 37 -0.62 8.37 5.96
C PHE A 37 -2.12 8.42 5.67
N MET A 38 -2.52 8.58 4.41
CA MET A 38 -3.94 8.52 4.01
C MET A 38 -4.55 7.14 4.32
N LEU A 39 -3.91 6.05 3.90
CA LEU A 39 -4.44 4.70 4.11
C LEU A 39 -4.43 4.28 5.59
N CYS A 40 -3.36 4.59 6.33
CA CYS A 40 -3.24 4.17 7.72
C CYS A 40 -4.22 4.92 8.62
N THR A 41 -4.56 6.17 8.30
CA THR A 41 -5.60 6.94 9.02
C THR A 41 -7.00 6.53 8.62
N THR A 42 -7.24 6.25 7.33
CA THR A 42 -8.57 5.85 6.82
C THR A 42 -8.97 4.45 7.30
N PHE A 43 -8.03 3.51 7.30
CA PHE A 43 -8.30 2.10 7.57
C PHE A 43 -7.62 1.57 8.85
N ALA A 44 -7.04 2.46 9.67
CA ALA A 44 -6.34 2.12 10.91
C ALA A 44 -5.22 1.06 10.74
N PHE A 45 -4.56 1.01 9.58
CA PHE A 45 -3.44 0.10 9.36
C PHE A 45 -2.20 0.49 10.17
N GLN A 46 -1.49 -0.52 10.65
CA GLN A 46 -0.20 -0.37 11.32
C GLN A 46 0.85 -1.24 10.62
N PRO A 47 2.16 -0.92 10.70
CA PRO A 47 3.20 -1.64 9.96
C PRO A 47 3.26 -3.14 10.24
N TRP A 48 2.85 -3.59 11.43
CA TRP A 48 2.81 -5.01 11.82
C TRP A 48 1.55 -5.76 11.36
N HIS A 49 0.57 -5.09 10.76
CA HIS A 49 -0.61 -5.75 10.20
C HIS A 49 -0.27 -6.59 8.96
N SER A 50 -1.19 -7.49 8.59
CA SER A 50 -1.03 -8.42 7.46
C SER A 50 -0.78 -7.70 6.13
N ALA A 51 0.28 -8.09 5.43
CA ALA A 51 0.56 -7.61 4.08
C ALA A 51 -0.50 -8.06 3.06
N VAL A 52 -1.09 -9.24 3.24
CA VAL A 52 -2.16 -9.77 2.38
C VAL A 52 -3.39 -8.88 2.47
N GLU A 53 -3.79 -8.53 3.69
CA GLU A 53 -4.95 -7.66 3.90
C GLU A 53 -4.69 -6.26 3.32
N PHE A 54 -3.51 -5.71 3.60
CA PHE A 54 -3.12 -4.43 3.02
C PHE A 54 -3.16 -4.43 1.49
N LYS A 55 -2.67 -5.49 0.84
CA LYS A 55 -2.75 -5.64 -0.62
C LYS A 55 -4.19 -5.65 -1.13
N ARG A 56 -5.11 -6.36 -0.48
CA ARG A 56 -6.53 -6.38 -0.88
C ARG A 56 -7.15 -5.00 -0.82
N TYR A 57 -6.79 -4.19 0.18
CA TYR A 57 -7.21 -2.80 0.26
C TYR A 57 -6.59 -1.96 -0.85
N LEU A 58 -5.30 -2.11 -1.14
CA LEU A 58 -4.66 -1.41 -2.27
C LEU A 58 -5.38 -1.68 -3.61
N VAL A 59 -5.73 -2.93 -3.89
CA VAL A 59 -6.45 -3.31 -5.11
C VAL A 59 -7.88 -2.78 -5.10
N ARG A 60 -8.61 -2.97 -4.00
CA ARG A 60 -10.00 -2.53 -3.84
C ARG A 60 -10.14 -1.01 -3.99
N PHE A 61 -9.14 -0.27 -3.54
CA PHE A 61 -9.14 1.18 -3.45
C PHE A 61 -8.18 1.86 -4.45
N ALA A 62 -7.68 1.11 -5.44
CA ALA A 62 -6.78 1.64 -6.47
C ALA A 62 -7.37 2.87 -7.19
N HIS A 63 -8.69 2.89 -7.39
CA HIS A 63 -9.42 3.99 -8.00
C HIS A 63 -9.33 5.32 -7.21
N MET A 64 -9.13 5.27 -5.88
CA MET A 64 -8.93 6.48 -5.06
C MET A 64 -7.54 7.09 -5.30
N VAL A 65 -6.55 6.25 -5.59
CA VAL A 65 -5.18 6.70 -5.93
C VAL A 65 -5.15 7.36 -7.31
N SER A 66 -5.91 6.82 -8.26
CA SER A 66 -6.09 7.41 -9.60
C SER A 66 -6.75 8.79 -9.57
N GLY A 67 -7.58 9.07 -8.55
CA GLY A 67 -8.21 10.36 -8.35
C GLY A 67 -7.26 11.46 -7.87
N PHE A 68 -6.21 11.09 -7.13
CA PHE A 68 -5.25 12.05 -6.56
C PHE A 68 -4.32 12.68 -7.61
N ASP A 69 -4.00 11.93 -8.67
CA ASP A 69 -3.12 12.38 -9.78
C ASP A 69 -3.83 13.38 -10.73
N ARG A 70 -5.15 13.56 -10.61
CA ARG A 70 -5.92 14.46 -11.50
C ARG A 70 -5.99 15.91 -11.03
N HIS A 71 -5.69 16.21 -9.76
CA HIS A 71 -5.83 17.56 -9.18
C HIS A 71 -4.52 18.34 -9.00
N SER A 72 -3.39 17.84 -9.50
CA SER A 72 -2.11 18.59 -9.54
C SER A 72 -1.75 19.05 -10.95
N ARG A 73 -2.72 19.65 -11.67
CA ARG A 73 -2.47 20.46 -12.86
C ARG A 73 -2.86 21.90 -12.60
#